data_AF-A0AAU2SS75-F1
#
_entry.id   AF-A0AAU2SS75-F1
#
_cell.length_a   1.000
_cell.length_b   1.000
_cell.length_c   1.000
_cell.angle_alpha   90.00
_cell.angle_beta   90.00
_cell.angle_gamma   90.00
#
_symmetry.space_group_name_H-M   'P 1'
#
loop_
_entity.id
_entity.type
_entity.pdbx_description
1 polymer ?
#
loop_
_entity_poly.entity_id
_entity_poly.type
_entity_poly.pdbx_seq_one_letter_code
_entity_poly.pdbx_strand_id
1 'polypeptide(L)'
;MSGERVDRATHTVHVAAPAGVVYAVLADAAKLPLYFSPSIHVERLESDGERERLRMWSLLDGQLKSWTSWRHLDPVERRIEFRQELSAAADSPMSGILHARSRGPHRTELELQYDVSVTGDLPEVGAWTGRAADGSSRTQLAELKSVAERWTRLDDLVLSFEDAVRVNGPAELVYDFLYRAGDWPGPVPHVARADLTEDAPGVQRLTTQTLTEYGSYTTDSVRICFPHAGRIVHKQTTPHPLLEAHTGEWSVVPDESGVSVIAQHSVVLREENITAVLGEHAGLGQARRHVREELGRDSRALLAHAKRHAESAVRML
;
A
#
# COMPACT_ATOMS: atom_id res chain seq x y z
N MET A 1 -34.90 -12.45 18.38
CA MET A 1 -33.62 -12.55 19.10
C MET A 1 -32.63 -13.15 18.12
N SER A 2 -32.03 -12.31 17.26
CA SER A 2 -31.00 -12.74 16.31
C SER A 2 -29.75 -13.08 17.11
N GLY A 3 -29.30 -14.34 17.06
CA GLY A 3 -28.13 -14.77 17.82
C GLY A 3 -26.85 -14.29 17.13
N GLU A 4 -26.07 -13.44 17.79
CA GLU A 4 -24.72 -13.13 17.34
C GLU A 4 -23.87 -14.40 17.51
N ARG A 5 -23.30 -14.90 16.40
CA ARG A 5 -22.39 -16.04 16.42
C ARG A 5 -20.96 -15.52 16.29
N VAL A 6 -20.13 -15.89 17.25
CA VAL A 6 -18.71 -15.56 17.27
C VAL A 6 -17.93 -16.81 16.87
N ASP A 7 -17.29 -16.78 15.71
CA ASP A 7 -16.37 -17.83 15.28
C ASP A 7 -14.95 -17.43 15.67
N ARG A 8 -14.25 -18.31 16.40
CA ARG A 8 -12.89 -18.10 16.90
C ARG A 8 -11.89 -18.94 16.11
N ALA A 9 -10.72 -18.40 15.82
CA ALA A 9 -9.64 -19.13 15.19
C ALA A 9 -8.27 -18.76 15.78
N THR A 10 -7.31 -19.67 15.61
CA THR A 10 -5.91 -19.45 15.96
C THR A 10 -5.02 -19.99 14.86
N HIS A 11 -4.05 -19.18 14.46
CA HIS A 11 -3.02 -19.55 13.51
C HIS A 11 -1.65 -19.32 14.11
N THR A 12 -0.75 -20.25 13.85
CA THR A 12 0.63 -20.15 14.31
C THR A 12 1.55 -20.36 13.12
N VAL A 13 2.58 -19.53 13.01
CA VAL A 13 3.64 -19.66 12.02
C VAL A 13 5.00 -19.49 12.69
N HIS A 14 5.98 -20.28 12.26
CA HIS A 14 7.37 -20.15 12.71
C HIS A 14 8.15 -19.29 11.71
N VAL A 15 8.84 -18.27 12.23
CA VAL A 15 9.59 -17.29 11.44
C VAL A 15 11.07 -17.36 11.85
N ALA A 16 11.97 -17.50 10.88
CA ALA A 16 13.41 -17.50 11.04
C ALA A 16 13.96 -16.05 11.17
N ALA A 17 13.41 -15.30 12.12
CA ALA A 17 13.82 -13.95 12.45
C ALA A 17 13.70 -13.71 13.97
N PRO A 18 14.46 -12.77 14.55
CA PRO A 18 14.28 -12.34 15.93
C PRO A 18 12.87 -11.82 16.20
N ALA A 19 12.32 -12.06 17.38
CA ALA A 19 10.93 -11.67 17.69
C ALA A 19 10.70 -10.16 17.62
N GLY A 20 11.71 -9.36 17.98
CA GLY A 20 11.65 -7.90 17.85
C GLY A 20 11.51 -7.44 16.39
N VAL A 21 12.13 -8.14 15.44
CA VAL A 21 12.00 -7.86 13.99
C VAL A 21 10.59 -8.17 13.53
N VAL A 22 10.07 -9.36 13.86
CA VAL A 22 8.71 -9.78 13.49
C VAL A 22 7.67 -8.78 14.04
N TYR A 23 7.83 -8.38 15.30
CA TYR A 23 6.99 -7.37 15.92
C TYR A 23 7.09 -6.02 15.20
N ALA A 24 8.29 -5.54 14.90
CA ALA A 24 8.49 -4.23 14.27
C ALA A 24 7.81 -4.13 12.90
N VAL A 25 7.85 -5.19 12.09
CA VAL A 25 7.16 -5.22 10.78
C VAL A 25 5.64 -5.09 10.95
N LEU A 26 5.06 -5.75 11.97
CA LEU A 26 3.62 -5.68 12.24
C LEU A 26 3.19 -4.34 12.90
N ALA A 27 4.05 -3.80 13.76
CA ALA A 27 3.83 -2.57 14.49
C ALA A 27 3.81 -1.35 13.55
N ASP A 28 4.63 -1.33 12.50
CA ASP A 28 4.66 -0.24 11.52
C ASP A 28 3.51 -0.36 10.49
N ALA A 29 2.30 -0.02 10.94
CA ALA A 29 1.06 -0.10 10.17
C ALA A 29 1.14 0.61 8.81
N ALA A 30 1.85 1.74 8.76
CA ALA A 30 1.95 2.58 7.57
C ALA A 30 2.74 1.90 6.45
N LYS A 31 3.64 0.95 6.79
CA LYS A 31 4.42 0.18 5.81
C LYS A 31 3.76 -1.13 5.39
N LEU A 32 2.65 -1.52 6.02
CA LEU A 32 1.95 -2.75 5.65
C LEU A 32 1.55 -2.83 4.18
N PRO A 33 1.15 -1.73 3.50
CA PRO A 33 0.91 -1.76 2.05
C PRO A 33 2.12 -2.19 1.21
N LEU A 34 3.34 -1.99 1.72
CA LEU A 34 4.58 -2.38 1.06
C LEU A 34 4.90 -3.87 1.25
N TYR A 35 4.39 -4.50 2.32
CA TYR A 35 4.74 -5.86 2.72
C TYR A 35 3.60 -6.88 2.52
N PHE A 36 2.35 -6.43 2.49
CA PHE A 36 1.18 -7.28 2.32
C PHE A 36 0.47 -6.95 1.01
N SER A 37 0.40 -7.91 0.09
CA SER A 37 -0.18 -7.69 -1.23
C SER A 37 -1.62 -7.17 -1.18
N PRO A 38 -2.51 -7.68 -0.29
CA PRO A 38 -3.87 -7.19 -0.18
C PRO A 38 -3.98 -5.76 0.36
N SER A 39 -3.04 -5.29 1.18
CA SER A 39 -3.11 -3.97 1.82
C SER A 39 -2.77 -2.87 0.80
N ILE A 40 -3.72 -1.97 0.53
CA ILE A 40 -3.55 -0.88 -0.44
C ILE A 40 -3.06 0.40 0.24
N HIS A 41 -3.69 0.79 1.34
CA HIS A 41 -3.32 1.99 2.09
C HIS A 41 -3.68 1.83 3.56
N VAL A 42 -2.93 2.52 4.42
CA VAL A 42 -3.23 2.67 5.85
C VAL A 42 -3.01 4.13 6.23
N GLU A 43 -4.09 4.81 6.61
CA GLU A 43 -4.05 6.17 7.15
C GLU A 43 -4.12 6.11 8.68
N ARG A 44 -3.16 6.75 9.35
CA ARG A 44 -3.19 6.89 10.80
C ARG A 44 -4.08 8.08 11.17
N LEU A 45 -5.19 7.81 11.86
CA LEU A 45 -6.15 8.83 12.29
C LEU A 45 -5.74 9.41 13.65
N GLU A 46 -5.35 8.54 14.58
CA GLU A 46 -4.96 8.91 15.95
C GLU A 46 -3.83 7.97 16.39
N SER A 47 -2.86 8.48 17.17
CA SER A 47 -1.85 7.64 17.83
C SER A 47 -1.23 8.36 19.03
N ASP A 48 -0.97 7.60 20.10
CA ASP A 48 -0.22 8.05 21.28
C ASP A 48 1.09 7.26 21.48
N GLY A 49 1.46 6.41 20.51
CA GLY A 49 2.64 5.54 20.54
C GLY A 49 2.36 4.12 21.04
N GLU A 50 1.38 3.91 21.91
CA GLU A 50 0.95 2.58 22.38
C GLU A 50 -0.39 2.18 21.75
N ARG A 51 -1.27 3.14 21.54
CA ARG A 51 -2.58 2.98 20.94
C ARG A 51 -2.62 3.77 19.66
N GLU A 52 -3.36 3.23 18.70
CA GLU A 52 -3.62 3.95 17.46
C GLU A 52 -4.94 3.55 16.85
N ARG A 53 -5.48 4.48 16.08
CA ARG A 53 -6.69 4.31 15.29
C ARG A 53 -6.32 4.51 13.84
N LEU A 54 -6.58 3.49 13.03
CA LEU A 54 -6.14 3.43 11.64
C LEU A 54 -7.35 3.30 10.72
N ARG A 55 -7.35 4.01 9.60
CA ARG A 55 -8.21 3.70 8.47
C ARG A 55 -7.42 2.81 7.52
N MET A 56 -7.96 1.64 7.18
CA MET A 56 -7.30 0.67 6.30
C MET A 56 -8.08 0.52 5.00
N TRP A 57 -7.37 0.27 3.90
CA TRP A 57 -7.92 -0.11 2.61
C TRP A 57 -7.20 -1.37 2.14
N SER A 58 -7.96 -2.41 1.81
CA SER A 58 -7.40 -3.66 1.30
C SER A 58 -8.28 -4.28 0.23
N LEU A 59 -7.65 -4.98 -0.71
CA LEU A 59 -8.31 -5.84 -1.68
C LEU A 59 -8.67 -7.17 -1.02
N LEU A 60 -9.96 -7.44 -0.88
CA LEU A 60 -10.51 -8.70 -0.37
C LEU A 60 -11.42 -9.29 -1.45
N ASP A 61 -11.11 -10.50 -1.92
CA ASP A 61 -11.82 -11.17 -3.01
C ASP A 61 -12.01 -10.29 -4.27
N GLY A 62 -10.97 -9.53 -4.62
CA GLY A 62 -10.96 -8.61 -5.76
C GLY A 62 -11.69 -7.28 -5.52
N GLN A 63 -12.44 -7.15 -4.42
CA GLN A 63 -13.13 -5.91 -4.04
C GLN A 63 -12.27 -5.07 -3.11
N LEU A 64 -12.21 -3.76 -3.34
CA LEU A 64 -11.60 -2.86 -2.37
C LEU A 64 -12.55 -2.64 -1.20
N LYS A 65 -12.09 -2.96 0.01
CA LYS A 65 -12.81 -2.74 1.26
C LYS A 65 -12.04 -1.77 2.13
N SER A 66 -12.76 -1.01 2.95
CA SER A 66 -12.15 -0.07 3.87
C SER A 66 -12.87 -0.09 5.22
N TRP A 67 -12.09 -0.09 6.30
CA TRP A 67 -12.58 -0.15 7.66
C TRP A 67 -11.67 0.67 8.59
N THR A 68 -12.17 0.97 9.77
CA THR A 68 -11.36 1.58 10.84
C THR A 68 -10.96 0.47 11.82
N SER A 69 -9.71 0.48 12.25
CA SER A 69 -9.14 -0.50 13.18
C SER A 69 -8.45 0.23 14.31
N TRP A 70 -8.82 -0.10 15.54
CA TRP A 70 -8.07 0.28 16.73
C TRP A 70 -7.00 -0.76 17.01
N ARG A 71 -5.79 -0.34 17.38
CA ARG A 71 -4.70 -1.22 17.80
C ARG A 71 -4.11 -0.77 19.14
N HIS A 72 -3.65 -1.75 19.93
CA HIS A 72 -2.79 -1.53 21.10
C HIS A 72 -1.53 -2.37 20.96
N LEU A 73 -0.40 -1.68 21.03
CA LEU A 73 0.93 -2.14 20.75
C LEU A 73 1.69 -2.27 22.08
N ASP A 74 2.08 -3.49 22.43
CA ASP A 74 2.95 -3.77 23.55
C ASP A 74 4.32 -4.23 23.01
N PRO A 75 5.33 -3.36 22.95
CA PRO A 75 6.65 -3.70 22.43
C PRO A 75 7.46 -4.60 23.37
N VAL A 76 7.13 -4.63 24.67
CA VAL A 76 7.84 -5.44 25.67
C VAL A 76 7.43 -6.90 25.51
N GLU A 77 6.12 -7.16 25.54
CA GLU A 77 5.54 -8.49 25.33
C GLU A 77 5.49 -8.87 23.84
N ARG A 78 5.74 -7.91 22.93
CA ARG A 78 5.63 -8.07 21.47
C ARG A 78 4.25 -8.58 21.05
N ARG A 79 3.23 -7.90 21.57
CA ARG A 79 1.83 -8.21 21.38
C ARG A 79 1.14 -7.02 20.71
N ILE A 80 0.27 -7.30 19.76
CA ILE A 80 -0.57 -6.30 19.11
C ILE A 80 -2.02 -6.78 19.21
N GLU A 81 -2.82 -6.07 19.99
CA GLU A 81 -4.26 -6.26 19.99
C GLU A 81 -4.88 -5.37 18.92
N PHE A 82 -5.86 -5.88 18.19
CA PHE A 82 -6.58 -5.11 17.19
C PHE A 82 -8.08 -5.37 17.25
N ARG A 83 -8.86 -4.35 16.91
CA ARG A 83 -10.33 -4.41 16.87
C ARG A 83 -10.83 -3.57 15.70
N GLN A 84 -11.54 -4.20 14.77
CA GLN A 84 -12.26 -3.47 13.74
C GLN A 84 -13.45 -2.76 14.37
N GLU A 85 -13.57 -1.47 14.09
CA GLU A 85 -14.72 -0.68 14.52
C GLU A 85 -15.95 -1.08 13.70
N LEU A 86 -17.08 -1.26 14.39
CA LEU A 86 -18.38 -1.48 13.77
C LEU A 86 -18.70 -0.28 12.86
N SER A 87 -18.84 -0.56 11.57
CA SER A 87 -19.35 0.39 10.59
C SER A 87 -20.58 -0.23 9.95
N ALA A 88 -21.53 0.61 9.51
CA ALA A 88 -22.73 0.14 8.80
C ALA A 88 -22.41 -0.65 7.51
N ALA A 89 -21.18 -0.53 6.99
CA ALA A 89 -20.68 -1.27 5.84
C ALA A 89 -19.83 -2.52 6.20
N ALA A 90 -19.60 -2.79 7.49
CA ALA A 90 -18.83 -3.94 7.96
C ALA A 90 -19.79 -5.05 8.37
N ASP A 91 -19.95 -6.05 7.49
CA ASP A 91 -20.90 -7.14 7.71
C ASP A 91 -20.51 -8.05 8.89
N SER A 92 -19.23 -8.05 9.27
CA SER A 92 -18.69 -8.89 10.35
C SER A 92 -17.38 -8.33 10.90
N PRO A 93 -17.38 -7.60 12.04
CA PRO A 93 -16.16 -7.05 12.60
C PRO A 93 -15.24 -8.15 13.13
N MET A 94 -13.93 -7.98 12.92
CA MET A 94 -12.89 -8.85 13.44
C MET A 94 -12.14 -8.18 14.59
N SER A 95 -11.87 -8.93 15.65
CA SER A 95 -10.93 -8.54 16.70
C SER A 95 -9.94 -9.65 16.97
N GLY A 96 -8.75 -9.32 17.44
CA GLY A 96 -7.73 -10.33 17.65
C GLY A 96 -6.47 -9.83 18.31
N ILE A 97 -5.54 -10.76 18.47
CA ILE A 97 -4.25 -10.57 19.10
C ILE A 97 -3.19 -11.25 18.22
N LEU A 98 -2.17 -10.49 17.84
CA LEU A 98 -0.92 -11.00 17.31
C LEU A 98 0.11 -11.05 18.44
N HIS A 99 0.86 -12.14 18.56
CA HIS A 99 1.88 -12.30 19.59
C HIS A 99 3.13 -12.96 19.01
N ALA A 100 4.25 -12.23 19.01
CA ALA A 100 5.55 -12.72 18.55
C ALA A 100 6.40 -13.24 19.72
N ARG A 101 6.34 -14.56 19.96
CA ARG A 101 7.09 -15.23 21.04
C ARG A 101 8.46 -15.68 20.56
N SER A 102 9.51 -15.31 21.30
CA SER A 102 10.85 -15.81 21.02
C SER A 102 10.94 -17.31 21.31
N ARG A 103 11.52 -18.06 20.37
CA ARG A 103 11.90 -19.48 20.51
C ARG A 103 13.43 -19.66 20.39
N GLY A 104 14.18 -18.57 20.57
CA GLY A 104 15.63 -18.48 20.39
C GLY A 104 16.05 -17.14 19.76
N PRO A 105 17.36 -16.92 19.55
CA PRO A 105 17.88 -15.64 19.05
C PRO A 105 17.36 -15.21 17.67
N HIS A 106 17.10 -16.18 16.79
CA HIS A 106 16.66 -15.95 15.40
C HIS A 106 15.43 -16.79 15.03
N ARG A 107 14.63 -17.17 16.02
CA ARG A 107 13.42 -17.98 15.82
C ARG A 107 12.27 -17.39 16.60
N THR A 108 11.16 -17.18 15.91
CA THR A 108 9.94 -16.62 16.47
C THR A 108 8.78 -17.54 16.16
N GLU A 109 7.92 -17.74 17.13
CA GLU A 109 6.58 -18.26 16.93
C GLU A 109 5.64 -17.06 16.93
N LEU A 110 5.04 -16.79 15.76
CA LEU A 110 4.01 -15.78 15.64
C LEU A 110 2.65 -16.47 15.72
N GLU A 111 1.84 -16.04 16.67
CA GLU A 111 0.48 -16.50 16.85
C GLU A 111 -0.48 -15.36 16.53
N LEU A 112 -1.50 -15.66 15.73
CA LEU A 112 -2.67 -14.83 15.50
C LEU A 112 -3.87 -15.53 16.12
N GLN A 113 -4.51 -14.90 17.08
CA GLN A 113 -5.81 -15.30 17.61
C GLN A 113 -6.84 -14.27 17.16
N TYR A 114 -7.98 -14.68 16.65
CA TYR A 114 -9.04 -13.74 16.30
C TYR A 114 -10.43 -14.33 16.48
N ASP A 115 -11.38 -13.42 16.67
CA ASP A 115 -12.80 -13.65 16.77
C ASP A 115 -13.49 -12.81 15.68
N VAL A 116 -14.37 -13.43 14.89
CA VAL A 116 -15.23 -12.75 13.91
C VAL A 116 -16.69 -12.85 14.39
N SER A 117 -17.34 -11.70 14.57
CA SER A 117 -18.78 -11.65 14.82
C SER A 117 -19.52 -11.67 13.49
N VAL A 118 -20.42 -12.64 13.29
CA VAL A 118 -21.29 -12.69 12.11
C VAL A 118 -22.67 -12.15 12.46
N THR A 119 -23.13 -11.13 11.74
CA THR A 119 -24.47 -10.56 11.93
C THR A 119 -25.49 -11.26 11.01
N GLY A 120 -26.43 -12.02 11.58
CA GLY A 120 -27.58 -12.59 10.87
C GLY A 120 -27.68 -14.13 10.92
N ASP A 121 -28.92 -14.66 10.93
CA ASP A 121 -29.24 -16.10 11.05
C ASP A 121 -29.15 -16.86 9.71
N LEU A 122 -28.09 -16.64 8.90
CA LEU A 122 -27.84 -17.44 7.69
C LEU A 122 -26.53 -18.26 7.87
N PRO A 123 -26.63 -19.56 8.23
CA PRO A 123 -25.46 -20.41 8.52
C PRO A 123 -24.44 -20.47 7.38
N GLU A 124 -24.89 -20.36 6.13
CA GLU A 124 -24.02 -20.39 4.95
C GLU A 124 -23.16 -19.13 4.81
N VAL A 125 -23.70 -17.96 5.18
CA VAL A 125 -22.99 -16.66 5.14
C VAL A 125 -21.93 -16.60 6.24
N GLY A 126 -22.23 -17.09 7.44
CA GLY A 126 -21.25 -17.17 8.53
C GLY A 126 -20.09 -18.12 8.22
N ALA A 127 -20.39 -19.31 7.69
CA ALA A 127 -19.36 -20.27 7.33
C ALA A 127 -18.46 -19.80 6.18
N TRP A 128 -18.99 -19.03 5.23
CA TRP A 128 -18.20 -18.40 4.17
C TRP A 128 -17.29 -17.29 4.71
N THR A 129 -17.81 -16.43 5.59
CA THR A 129 -17.06 -15.33 6.24
C THR A 129 -15.90 -15.87 7.08
N GLY A 130 -16.12 -16.92 7.87
CA GLY A 130 -15.07 -17.58 8.65
C GLY A 130 -13.96 -18.19 7.77
N ARG A 131 -14.32 -18.81 6.63
CA ARG A 131 -13.34 -19.36 5.68
C ARG A 131 -12.55 -18.29 4.94
N ALA A 132 -13.20 -17.21 4.53
CA ALA A 132 -12.53 -16.07 3.89
C ALA A 132 -11.54 -15.41 4.86
N ALA A 133 -11.93 -15.26 6.14
CA ALA A 133 -11.05 -14.78 7.20
C ALA A 133 -9.86 -15.71 7.46
N ASP A 134 -10.06 -17.03 7.50
CA ASP A 134 -8.97 -18.02 7.68
C ASP A 134 -7.97 -17.97 6.50
N GLY A 135 -8.49 -17.99 5.26
CA GLY A 135 -7.65 -17.92 4.07
C GLY A 135 -6.83 -16.64 3.98
N SER A 136 -7.47 -15.48 4.23
CA SER A 136 -6.79 -14.18 4.24
C SER A 136 -5.73 -14.11 5.34
N SER A 137 -6.04 -14.63 6.54
CA SER A 137 -5.10 -14.67 7.67
C SER A 137 -3.86 -15.52 7.37
N ARG A 138 -4.03 -16.70 6.76
CA ARG A 138 -2.90 -17.56 6.37
C ARG A 138 -1.99 -16.90 5.33
N THR A 139 -2.59 -16.26 4.31
CA THR A 139 -1.83 -15.54 3.29
C THR A 139 -1.03 -14.39 3.90
N GLN A 140 -1.65 -13.55 4.74
CA GLN A 140 -0.97 -12.44 5.41
C GLN A 140 0.17 -12.93 6.33
N LEU A 141 -0.03 -14.01 7.07
CA LEU A 141 1.03 -14.61 7.90
C LEU A 141 2.20 -15.16 7.07
N ALA A 142 1.92 -15.72 5.89
CA ALA A 142 2.96 -16.21 4.98
C ALA A 142 3.76 -15.06 4.36
N GLU A 143 3.09 -13.98 3.93
CA GLU A 143 3.73 -12.76 3.43
C GLU A 143 4.61 -12.11 4.52
N LEU A 144 4.10 -12.02 5.75
CA LEU A 144 4.87 -11.48 6.87
C LEU A 144 6.12 -12.31 7.11
N LYS A 145 5.98 -13.64 7.13
CA LYS A 145 7.10 -14.56 7.29
C LYS A 145 8.15 -14.29 6.21
N SER A 146 7.75 -14.17 4.95
CA SER A 146 8.65 -13.89 3.82
C SER A 146 9.42 -12.57 4.01
N VAL A 147 8.76 -11.50 4.44
CA VAL A 147 9.43 -10.20 4.68
C VAL A 147 10.34 -10.28 5.90
N ALA A 148 9.84 -10.81 7.01
CA ALA A 148 10.58 -10.87 8.26
C ALA A 148 11.83 -11.77 8.17
N GLU A 149 11.81 -12.85 7.39
CA GLU A 149 12.98 -13.72 7.20
C GLU A 149 14.08 -13.07 6.34
N ARG A 150 13.75 -12.03 5.59
CA ARG A 150 14.70 -11.23 4.80
C ARG A 150 15.23 -9.99 5.54
N TRP A 151 14.96 -9.86 6.83
CA TRP A 151 15.25 -8.65 7.61
C TRP A 151 16.69 -8.14 7.53
N THR A 152 17.69 -9.03 7.44
CA THR A 152 19.11 -8.63 7.33
C THR A 152 19.44 -7.93 6.02
N ARG A 153 18.57 -8.04 5.01
CA ARG A 153 18.76 -7.48 3.68
C ARG A 153 17.65 -6.51 3.29
N LEU A 154 16.67 -6.30 4.17
CA LEU A 154 15.49 -5.50 3.85
C LEU A 154 15.87 -4.06 3.49
N ASP A 155 16.87 -3.48 4.15
CA ASP A 155 17.39 -2.14 3.85
C ASP A 155 18.00 -2.06 2.43
N ASP A 156 18.62 -3.14 1.95
CA ASP A 156 19.16 -3.21 0.59
C ASP A 156 18.08 -3.47 -0.47
N LEU A 157 16.95 -4.06 -0.08
CA LEU A 157 15.82 -4.36 -0.97
C LEU A 157 14.81 -3.21 -1.03
N VAL A 158 14.66 -2.45 0.05
CA VAL A 158 13.70 -1.35 0.15
C VAL A 158 14.34 -0.05 -0.31
N LEU A 159 13.61 0.71 -1.12
CA LEU A 159 13.95 2.08 -1.49
C LEU A 159 12.77 2.97 -1.22
N SER A 160 13.03 4.14 -0.65
CA SER A 160 12.05 5.22 -0.58
C SER A 160 12.73 6.51 -1.01
N PHE A 161 12.06 7.28 -1.85
CA PHE A 161 12.56 8.54 -2.37
C PHE A 161 11.39 9.41 -2.84
N GLU A 162 11.66 10.71 -2.95
CA GLU A 162 10.70 11.66 -3.48
C GLU A 162 11.36 12.59 -4.50
N ASP A 163 10.55 13.09 -5.42
CA ASP A 163 10.89 14.15 -6.35
C ASP A 163 9.83 15.25 -6.23
N ALA A 164 10.24 16.51 -6.29
CA ALA A 164 9.35 17.65 -6.14
C ALA A 164 9.51 18.66 -7.28
N VAL A 165 8.41 19.31 -7.66
CA VAL A 165 8.42 20.45 -8.60
C VAL A 165 7.65 21.64 -8.03
N ARG A 166 8.15 22.85 -8.29
CA ARG A 166 7.46 24.10 -7.99
C ARG A 166 6.50 24.46 -9.12
N VAL A 167 5.24 24.73 -8.82
CA VAL A 167 4.22 25.18 -9.80
C VAL A 167 3.71 26.57 -9.43
N ASN A 168 3.66 27.46 -10.43
CA ASN A 168 3.12 28.82 -10.30
C ASN A 168 1.73 28.88 -10.93
N GLY A 169 0.78 28.13 -10.36
CA GLY A 169 -0.60 28.04 -10.83
C GLY A 169 -1.52 27.44 -9.76
N PRO A 170 -2.82 27.33 -10.04
CA PRO A 170 -3.80 26.82 -9.06
C PRO A 170 -3.53 25.38 -8.65
N ALA A 171 -3.63 25.09 -7.35
CA ALA A 171 -3.40 23.75 -6.80
C ALA A 171 -4.45 22.76 -7.33
N GLU A 172 -5.67 23.25 -7.53
CA GLU A 172 -6.81 22.49 -8.02
C GLU A 172 -6.55 21.93 -9.42
N LEU A 173 -5.92 22.72 -10.30
CA LEU A 173 -5.60 22.27 -11.66
C LEU A 173 -4.47 21.25 -11.69
N VAL A 174 -3.49 21.37 -10.79
CA VAL A 174 -2.46 20.35 -10.62
C VAL A 174 -3.08 19.06 -10.11
N TYR A 175 -3.91 19.14 -9.07
CA TYR A 175 -4.57 17.98 -8.49
C TYR A 175 -5.48 17.30 -9.50
N ASP A 176 -6.30 18.05 -10.23
CA ASP A 176 -7.21 17.52 -11.26
C ASP A 176 -6.44 16.78 -12.37
N PHE A 177 -5.30 17.31 -12.81
CA PHE A 177 -4.43 16.64 -13.78
C PHE A 177 -3.95 15.27 -13.29
N LEU A 178 -3.56 15.15 -12.01
CA LEU A 178 -3.12 13.88 -11.42
C LEU A 178 -4.30 12.92 -11.16
N TYR A 179 -5.44 13.48 -10.76
CA TYR A 179 -6.68 12.76 -10.52
C TYR A 179 -7.21 12.11 -11.79
N ARG A 180 -7.19 12.83 -12.91
CA ARG A 180 -7.74 12.40 -14.21
C ARG A 180 -6.74 11.60 -15.05
N ALA A 181 -6.18 10.53 -14.49
CA ALA A 181 -5.15 9.73 -15.16
C ALA A 181 -5.58 9.09 -16.49
N GLY A 182 -6.89 8.88 -16.71
CA GLY A 182 -7.42 8.45 -18.00
C GLY A 182 -7.13 9.43 -19.14
N ASP A 183 -6.89 10.71 -18.82
CA ASP A 183 -6.59 11.78 -19.78
C ASP A 183 -5.07 11.98 -20.00
N TRP A 184 -4.22 11.16 -19.37
CA TRP A 184 -2.76 11.23 -19.55
C TRP A 184 -2.25 10.88 -20.95
N PRO A 185 -2.85 9.91 -21.71
CA PRO A 185 -2.39 9.59 -23.05
C PRO A 185 -2.46 10.80 -23.99
N GLY A 186 -1.33 11.15 -24.62
CA GLY A 186 -1.16 12.35 -25.42
C GLY A 186 -0.42 13.45 -24.66
N PRO A 187 -0.98 14.03 -23.57
CA PRO A 187 -0.28 15.00 -22.75
C PRO A 187 1.01 14.46 -22.12
N VAL A 188 1.06 13.19 -21.69
CA VAL A 188 2.22 12.57 -21.04
C VAL A 188 2.85 11.54 -22.01
N PRO A 189 3.98 11.86 -22.69
CA PRO A 189 4.46 11.08 -23.83
C PRO A 189 4.84 9.62 -23.53
N HIS A 190 5.27 9.31 -22.31
CA HIS A 190 5.63 7.93 -21.93
C HIS A 190 4.39 7.09 -21.59
N VAL A 191 3.21 7.69 -21.40
CA VAL A 191 1.96 6.97 -21.14
C VAL A 191 1.26 6.71 -22.47
N ALA A 192 1.40 5.49 -22.99
CA ALA A 192 0.75 5.10 -24.24
C ALA A 192 -0.76 4.88 -24.07
N ARG A 193 -1.16 4.33 -22.93
CA ARG A 193 -2.55 4.02 -22.59
C ARG A 193 -2.77 4.13 -21.09
N ALA A 194 -3.92 4.66 -20.69
CA ALA A 194 -4.38 4.68 -19.32
C ALA A 194 -5.88 4.34 -19.28
N ASP A 195 -6.22 3.17 -18.77
CA ASP A 195 -7.59 2.76 -18.52
C ASP A 195 -7.91 3.01 -17.05
N LEU A 196 -8.74 4.03 -16.79
CA LEU A 196 -9.13 4.45 -15.45
C LEU A 196 -10.59 4.09 -15.19
N THR A 197 -10.86 3.40 -14.09
CA THR A 197 -12.22 3.25 -13.53
C THR A 197 -12.27 3.83 -12.13
N GLU A 198 -13.42 4.36 -11.74
CA GLU A 198 -13.67 4.87 -10.40
C GLU A 198 -14.88 4.15 -9.81
N ASP A 199 -14.62 3.15 -8.96
CA ASP A 199 -15.65 2.25 -8.40
C ASP A 199 -16.52 2.99 -7.37
N ALA A 200 -15.94 3.98 -6.69
CA ALA A 200 -16.59 4.88 -5.75
C ALA A 200 -15.82 6.22 -5.71
N PRO A 201 -16.42 7.32 -5.24
CA PRO A 201 -15.76 8.63 -5.20
C PRO A 201 -14.36 8.55 -4.54
N GLY A 202 -13.32 8.91 -5.30
CA GLY A 202 -11.93 8.91 -4.87
C GLY A 202 -11.27 7.53 -4.76
N VAL A 203 -11.93 6.44 -5.19
CA VAL A 203 -11.39 5.08 -5.25
C VAL A 203 -11.26 4.66 -6.70
N GLN A 204 -10.02 4.56 -7.17
CA GLN A 204 -9.75 4.38 -8.59
C GLN A 204 -8.90 3.14 -8.86
N ARG A 205 -9.16 2.50 -9.99
CA ARG A 205 -8.32 1.45 -10.57
C ARG A 205 -7.75 1.96 -11.88
N LEU A 206 -6.46 1.80 -12.05
CA LEU A 206 -5.73 2.33 -13.18
C LEU A 206 -4.83 1.26 -13.76
N THR A 207 -5.09 0.88 -15.01
CA THR A 207 -4.15 0.10 -15.84
C THR A 207 -3.41 1.08 -16.74
N THR A 208 -2.08 1.08 -16.69
CA THR A 208 -1.23 1.99 -17.47
C THR A 208 -0.23 1.21 -18.29
N GLN A 209 -0.16 1.51 -19.58
CA GLN A 209 0.92 1.05 -20.46
C GLN A 209 1.96 2.15 -20.60
N THR A 210 3.17 1.89 -20.12
CA THR A 210 4.29 2.82 -20.12
C THR A 210 5.30 2.45 -21.19
N LEU A 211 5.75 3.43 -21.96
CA LEU A 211 6.81 3.31 -22.96
C LEU A 211 8.16 3.59 -22.33
N THR A 212 9.10 2.69 -22.58
CA THR A 212 10.50 2.79 -22.15
C THR A 212 11.42 2.68 -23.36
N GLU A 213 12.72 2.88 -23.15
CA GLU A 213 13.73 2.61 -24.18
C GLU A 213 13.83 1.13 -24.57
N TYR A 214 13.37 0.22 -23.70
CA TYR A 214 13.46 -1.24 -23.89
C TYR A 214 12.15 -1.89 -24.36
N GLY A 215 11.12 -1.08 -24.65
CA GLY A 215 9.78 -1.55 -25.04
C GLY A 215 8.69 -0.94 -24.17
N SER A 216 7.57 -1.64 -24.01
CA SER A 216 6.49 -1.19 -23.14
C SER A 216 6.16 -2.23 -22.07
N TYR A 217 5.73 -1.76 -20.92
CA TYR A 217 5.21 -2.62 -19.86
C TYR A 217 3.88 -2.09 -19.36
N THR A 218 3.05 -3.00 -18.85
CA THR A 218 1.73 -2.68 -18.29
C THR A 218 1.78 -2.86 -16.79
N THR A 219 1.19 -1.91 -16.06
CA THR A 219 0.98 -2.01 -14.62
C THR A 219 -0.48 -1.80 -14.28
N ASP A 220 -0.93 -2.47 -13.23
CA ASP A 220 -2.24 -2.23 -12.62
C ASP A 220 -2.03 -1.61 -11.25
N SER A 221 -2.87 -0.64 -10.90
CA SER A 221 -2.80 0.04 -9.62
C SER A 221 -4.17 0.39 -9.07
N VAL A 222 -4.23 0.50 -7.74
CA VAL A 222 -5.34 1.10 -7.02
C VAL A 222 -4.88 2.44 -6.46
N ARG A 223 -5.71 3.48 -6.59
CA ARG A 223 -5.46 4.83 -6.08
C ARG A 223 -6.56 5.25 -5.13
N ILE A 224 -6.17 5.83 -3.99
CA ILE A 224 -7.08 6.44 -3.02
C ILE A 224 -6.81 7.94 -3.01
N CYS A 225 -7.83 8.70 -3.38
CA CYS A 225 -7.73 10.12 -3.63
C CYS A 225 -8.34 10.89 -2.45
N PHE A 226 -7.61 11.87 -1.94
CA PHE A 226 -8.02 12.76 -0.86
C PHE A 226 -8.02 14.21 -1.36
N PRO A 227 -9.06 14.65 -2.11
CA PRO A 227 -9.07 15.96 -2.76
C PRO A 227 -8.87 17.13 -1.80
N HIS A 228 -9.52 17.09 -0.63
CA HIS A 228 -9.40 18.14 0.38
C HIS A 228 -8.01 18.21 1.02
N ALA A 229 -7.25 17.12 1.00
CA ALA A 229 -5.89 17.07 1.50
C ALA A 229 -4.84 17.29 0.39
N GLY A 230 -5.26 17.42 -0.86
CA GLY A 230 -4.35 17.51 -2.01
C GLY A 230 -3.49 16.26 -2.19
N ARG A 231 -3.96 15.07 -1.78
CA ARG A 231 -3.16 13.83 -1.80
C ARG A 231 -3.79 12.74 -2.65
N ILE A 232 -2.98 11.99 -3.39
CA ILE A 232 -3.39 10.75 -4.06
C ILE A 232 -2.37 9.67 -3.70
N VAL A 233 -2.77 8.69 -2.91
CA VAL A 233 -1.94 7.53 -2.60
C VAL A 233 -2.23 6.41 -3.59
N HIS A 234 -1.24 5.62 -3.95
CA HIS A 234 -1.42 4.52 -4.88
C HIS A 234 -0.57 3.30 -4.51
N LYS A 235 -1.04 2.14 -4.94
CA LYS A 235 -0.28 0.88 -4.90
C LYS A 235 -0.42 0.17 -6.24
N GLN A 236 0.71 -0.27 -6.80
CA GLN A 236 0.68 -1.18 -7.94
C GLN A 236 0.29 -2.59 -7.48
N THR A 237 -0.84 -3.09 -7.96
CA THR A 237 -1.30 -4.47 -7.75
C THR A 237 -0.60 -5.44 -8.69
N THR A 238 -0.19 -4.94 -9.86
CA THR A 238 0.70 -5.62 -10.81
C THR A 238 1.90 -4.70 -11.04
N PRO A 239 2.96 -4.79 -10.21
CA PRO A 239 4.11 -3.90 -10.31
C PRO A 239 5.06 -4.30 -11.46
N HIS A 240 6.01 -3.41 -11.76
CA HIS A 240 7.08 -3.68 -12.72
C HIS A 240 7.87 -4.96 -12.32
N PRO A 241 8.36 -5.79 -13.26
CA PRO A 241 9.03 -7.06 -12.93
C PRO A 241 10.25 -6.98 -12.00
N LEU A 242 10.93 -5.83 -11.91
CA LEU A 242 12.00 -5.60 -10.94
C LEU A 242 11.53 -5.36 -9.50
N LEU A 243 10.22 -5.21 -9.30
CA LEU A 243 9.62 -4.82 -8.03
C LEU A 243 8.73 -5.95 -7.51
N GLU A 244 8.89 -6.26 -6.23
CA GLU A 244 7.98 -7.11 -5.48
C GLU A 244 6.75 -6.30 -5.03
N ALA A 245 6.97 -5.04 -4.64
CA ALA A 245 5.92 -4.11 -4.25
C ALA A 245 6.29 -2.68 -4.64
N HIS A 246 5.28 -1.87 -4.94
CA HIS A 246 5.43 -0.45 -5.23
C HIS A 246 4.21 0.32 -4.73
N THR A 247 4.45 1.21 -3.77
CA THR A 247 3.50 2.22 -3.31
C THR A 247 4.03 3.60 -3.60
N GLY A 248 3.14 4.58 -3.73
CA GLY A 248 3.54 5.97 -3.87
C GLY A 248 2.45 6.92 -3.45
N GLU A 249 2.82 8.18 -3.39
CA GLU A 249 1.92 9.28 -3.06
C GLU A 249 2.26 10.49 -3.93
N TRP A 250 1.24 11.12 -4.48
CA TRP A 250 1.32 12.48 -4.96
C TRP A 250 0.72 13.42 -3.92
N SER A 251 1.46 14.46 -3.54
CA SER A 251 1.00 15.50 -2.62
C SER A 251 1.09 16.87 -3.30
N VAL A 252 0.01 17.64 -3.23
CA VAL A 252 -0.15 18.97 -3.81
C VAL A 252 -0.29 19.96 -2.66
N VAL A 253 0.81 20.64 -2.34
CA VAL A 253 0.95 21.46 -1.14
C VAL A 253 1.03 22.95 -1.52
N PRO A 254 -0.08 23.71 -1.44
CA PRO A 254 -0.04 25.16 -1.64
C PRO A 254 0.72 25.86 -0.50
N ASP A 255 1.47 26.89 -0.85
CA ASP A 255 2.18 27.80 0.05
C ASP A 255 2.13 29.24 -0.48
N GLU A 256 2.74 30.19 0.23
CA GLU A 256 2.74 31.62 -0.11
C GLU A 256 3.36 31.93 -1.49
N SER A 257 4.17 31.01 -2.03
CA SER A 257 4.92 31.17 -3.29
C SER A 257 4.33 30.38 -4.47
N GLY A 258 3.31 29.54 -4.24
CA GLY A 258 2.68 28.70 -5.26
C GLY A 258 2.27 27.31 -4.73
N VAL A 259 2.37 26.27 -5.55
CA VAL A 259 2.02 24.86 -5.19
C VAL A 259 3.16 23.85 -5.34
N SER A 260 3.62 23.25 -4.23
CA SER A 260 4.71 22.27 -4.24
C SER A 260 4.10 20.91 -4.54
N VAL A 261 4.53 20.29 -5.62
CA VAL A 261 3.98 18.99 -6.04
C VAL A 261 5.05 17.94 -5.83
N ILE A 262 4.77 16.99 -4.96
CA ILE A 262 5.71 15.97 -4.50
C ILE A 262 5.21 14.62 -5.01
N ALA A 263 6.10 13.81 -5.57
CA ALA A 263 5.87 12.41 -5.89
C ALA A 263 6.80 11.56 -5.03
N GLN A 264 6.24 10.84 -4.06
CA GLN A 264 6.93 9.88 -3.22
C GLN A 264 6.77 8.47 -3.78
N HIS A 265 7.83 7.68 -3.75
CA HIS A 265 7.84 6.26 -4.08
C HIS A 265 8.41 5.45 -2.91
N SER A 266 7.81 4.30 -2.65
CA SER A 266 8.39 3.26 -1.80
C SER A 266 8.27 1.92 -2.51
N VAL A 267 9.39 1.21 -2.65
CA VAL A 267 9.48 -0.03 -3.42
C VAL A 267 10.25 -1.10 -2.67
N VAL A 268 9.92 -2.35 -2.97
CA VAL A 268 10.71 -3.54 -2.60
C VAL A 268 11.23 -4.15 -3.88
N LEU A 269 12.54 -4.33 -4.01
CA LEU A 269 13.15 -4.97 -5.17
C LEU A 269 12.89 -6.47 -5.18
N ARG A 270 12.64 -7.00 -6.38
CA ARG A 270 12.55 -8.42 -6.66
C ARG A 270 13.90 -8.95 -7.12
N GLU A 271 14.68 -9.46 -6.18
CA GLU A 271 16.07 -9.84 -6.42
C GLU A 271 16.21 -10.93 -7.48
N GLU A 272 15.31 -11.91 -7.50
CA GLU A 272 15.32 -13.02 -8.44
C GLU A 272 15.18 -12.60 -9.92
N ASN A 273 14.65 -11.39 -10.17
CA ASN A 273 14.43 -10.87 -11.51
C ASN A 273 15.53 -9.93 -12.00
N ILE A 274 16.51 -9.58 -11.15
CA ILE A 274 17.53 -8.57 -11.49
C ILE A 274 18.31 -8.96 -12.74
N THR A 275 18.84 -10.19 -12.80
CA THR A 275 19.66 -10.62 -13.94
C THR A 275 18.85 -10.81 -15.21
N ALA A 276 17.59 -11.25 -15.08
CA ALA A 276 16.68 -11.42 -16.21
C ALA A 276 16.30 -10.09 -16.86
N VAL A 277 16.17 -9.01 -16.07
CA VAL A 277 15.74 -7.70 -16.57
C VAL A 277 16.93 -6.80 -16.92
N LEU A 278 17.99 -6.79 -16.11
CA LEU A 278 19.13 -5.87 -16.27
C LEU A 278 20.39 -6.53 -16.86
N GLY A 279 20.35 -7.83 -17.15
CA GLY A 279 21.43 -8.61 -17.73
C GLY A 279 22.20 -9.46 -16.70
N GLU A 280 22.90 -10.49 -17.18
CA GLU A 280 23.51 -11.55 -16.36
C GLU A 280 24.51 -11.07 -15.29
N HIS A 281 25.10 -9.89 -15.47
CA HIS A 281 26.08 -9.31 -14.56
C HIS A 281 25.49 -8.26 -13.61
N ALA A 282 24.20 -7.98 -13.70
CA ALA A 282 23.55 -6.99 -12.85
C ALA A 282 23.40 -7.50 -11.42
N GLY A 283 23.75 -6.64 -10.46
CA GLY A 283 23.58 -6.90 -9.02
C GLY A 283 22.62 -5.91 -8.36
N LEU A 284 22.36 -6.14 -7.07
CA LEU A 284 21.41 -5.35 -6.28
C LEU A 284 21.68 -3.84 -6.32
N GLY A 285 22.95 -3.43 -6.20
CA GLY A 285 23.31 -2.01 -6.27
C GLY A 285 22.99 -1.35 -7.62
N GLN A 286 23.06 -2.10 -8.73
CA GLN A 286 22.67 -1.60 -10.05
C GLN A 286 21.14 -1.53 -10.17
N ALA A 287 20.42 -2.54 -9.68
CA ALA A 287 18.96 -2.53 -9.65
C ALA A 287 18.40 -1.35 -8.86
N ARG A 288 18.99 -1.05 -7.68
CA ARG A 288 18.64 0.12 -6.87
C ARG A 288 18.74 1.43 -7.64
N ARG A 289 19.87 1.65 -8.32
CA ARG A 289 20.10 2.87 -9.12
C ARG A 289 19.13 2.94 -10.29
N HIS A 290 18.99 1.85 -11.02
CA HIS A 290 18.10 1.78 -12.18
C HIS A 290 16.66 2.14 -11.81
N VAL A 291 16.11 1.51 -10.76
CA VAL A 291 14.74 1.78 -10.29
C VAL A 291 14.56 3.22 -9.83
N ARG A 292 15.53 3.78 -9.07
CA ARG A 292 15.46 5.19 -8.64
C ARG A 292 15.47 6.16 -9.83
N GLU A 293 16.33 5.90 -10.81
CA GLU A 293 16.50 6.75 -11.98
C GLU A 293 15.30 6.67 -12.92
N GLU A 294 14.77 5.48 -13.18
CA GLU A 294 13.62 5.25 -14.04
C GLU A 294 12.34 5.88 -13.45
N LEU A 295 11.93 5.44 -12.25
CA LEU A 295 10.74 5.97 -11.59
C LEU A 295 10.83 7.47 -11.35
N GLY A 296 12.01 7.96 -10.96
CA GLY A 296 12.23 9.40 -10.76
C GLY A 296 12.16 10.21 -12.05
N ARG A 297 12.59 9.64 -13.19
CA ARG A 297 12.46 10.29 -14.50
C ARG A 297 11.00 10.38 -14.92
N ASP A 298 10.27 9.28 -14.81
CA ASP A 298 8.86 9.21 -15.22
C ASP A 298 7.98 10.13 -14.36
N SER A 299 8.18 10.09 -13.04
CA SER A 299 7.46 10.97 -12.11
C SER A 299 7.77 12.45 -12.35
N ARG A 300 9.04 12.84 -12.51
CA ARG A 300 9.38 14.24 -12.82
C ARG A 300 8.80 14.68 -14.16
N ALA A 301 8.78 13.80 -15.17
CA ALA A 301 8.14 14.10 -16.44
C ALA A 301 6.63 14.36 -16.25
N LEU A 302 5.92 13.46 -15.56
CA LEU A 302 4.49 13.62 -15.24
C LEU A 302 4.22 14.94 -14.50
N LEU A 303 4.98 15.22 -13.44
CA LEU A 303 4.85 16.46 -12.66
C LEU A 303 5.13 17.71 -13.50
N ALA A 304 6.07 17.66 -14.45
CA ALA A 304 6.33 18.75 -15.37
C ALA A 304 5.16 19.00 -16.34
N HIS A 305 4.41 17.95 -16.73
CA HIS A 305 3.18 18.11 -17.50
C HIS A 305 2.05 18.72 -16.67
N ALA A 306 1.87 18.28 -15.42
CA ALA A 306 0.93 18.89 -14.48
C ALA A 306 1.23 20.39 -14.26
N LYS A 307 2.51 20.73 -14.07
CA LYS A 307 3.00 22.11 -13.97
C LYS A 307 2.58 22.93 -15.19
N ARG A 308 2.90 22.46 -16.40
CA ARG A 308 2.56 23.16 -17.64
C ARG A 308 1.05 23.35 -17.80
N HIS A 309 0.27 22.33 -17.46
CA HIS A 309 -1.19 22.41 -17.51
C HIS A 309 -1.71 23.55 -16.62
N ALA A 310 -1.34 23.57 -15.35
CA ALA A 310 -1.77 24.60 -14.40
C ALA A 310 -1.28 26.01 -14.75
N GLU A 311 -0.02 26.16 -15.17
CA GLU A 311 0.56 27.47 -15.51
C GLU A 311 0.01 28.06 -16.81
N SER A 312 -0.39 27.21 -17.77
CA SER A 312 -0.96 27.67 -19.04
C SER A 312 -2.36 28.26 -18.86
N ALA A 313 -3.14 27.75 -17.91
CA ALA A 313 -4.47 28.27 -17.60
C ALA A 313 -4.41 29.71 -17.05
N VAL A 314 -3.39 30.02 -16.24
CA VAL A 314 -3.18 31.38 -15.69
C VAL A 314 -2.83 32.39 -16.77
N ARG A 315 -2.09 31.98 -17.81
CA ARG A 315 -1.69 32.89 -18.91
C ARG A 315 -2.82 33.21 -19.88
N MET A 316 -3.91 32.43 -19.87
CA MET A 316 -5.08 32.67 -20.71
C MET A 316 -6.15 33.53 -20.02
N LEU A 317 -5.98 33.81 -18.72
CA LEU A 317 -6.80 34.71 -17.92
C LEU A 317 -6.18 36.12 -17.91
#